data_AF-A0A5N6X0J7-F1
#
_entry.id   AF-A0A5N6X0J7-F1
#
_cell.length_a   1.000
_cell.length_b   1.000
_cell.length_c   1.000
_cell.angle_alpha   90.00
_cell.angle_beta   90.00
_cell.angle_gamma   90.00
#
_symmetry.space_group_name_H-M   'P 1'
#
loop_
_entity.id
_entity.type
_entity.pdbx_description
1 polymer ?
#
loop_
_entity_poly.entity_id
_entity_poly.type
_entity_poly.pdbx_seq_one_letter_code
_entity_poly.pdbx_strand_id
1 'polypeptide(L)' 'MIAVSSAYEIIAFAGLSRTERLLLNQFVKAAVDPKAAARYLISRTTGVEQDVETSLRYFTREWRGLVEILL' A
#
# COMPACT_ATOMS: atom_id res chain seq x y z
N MET A 1 -8.29 -7.45 12.53
CA MET A 1 -7.02 -6.99 13.09
C MET A 1 -5.85 -7.55 12.29
N ILE A 2 -5.80 -8.86 12.03
CA ILE A 2 -4.72 -9.55 11.29
C ILE A 2 -4.31 -8.82 10.00
N ALA A 3 -5.24 -8.51 9.08
CA ALA A 3 -4.88 -7.90 7.79
C ALA A 3 -4.19 -6.53 7.90
N VAL A 4 -4.61 -5.66 8.83
CA VAL A 4 -4.03 -4.31 8.99
C VAL A 4 -2.60 -4.41 9.53
N SER A 5 -2.38 -5.26 10.53
CA SER A 5 -1.04 -5.51 11.08
C SER A 5 -0.11 -6.09 10.02
N SER A 6 -0.55 -7.09 9.25
CA SER A 6 0.26 -7.68 8.18
C SER A 6 0.60 -6.67 7.08
N ALA A 7 -0.34 -5.77 6.72
CA ALA A 7 -0.04 -4.70 5.77
C ALA A 7 1.05 -3.76 6.29
N TYR A 8 1.01 -3.38 7.57
CA TYR A 8 2.06 -2.54 8.16
C TYR A 8 3.41 -3.25 8.25
N GLU A 9 3.43 -4.55 8.52
CA GLU A 9 4.67 -5.34 8.49
C GLU A 9 5.28 -5.34 7.08
N ILE A 10 4.48 -5.60 6.04
CA ILE A 10 4.93 -5.54 4.64
C ILE A 10 5.52 -4.17 4.31
N ILE A 11 4.84 -3.08 4.69
CA ILE A 11 5.32 -1.71 4.47
C ILE A 11 6.62 -1.43 5.24
N ALA A 12 6.74 -1.95 6.47
CA ALA A 12 7.91 -1.73 7.32
C ALA A 12 9.16 -2.47 6.82
N PHE A 13 8.99 -3.69 6.29
CA PHE A 13 10.10 -4.51 5.81
C PHE A 13 10.50 -4.23 4.36
N ALA A 14 9.67 -3.54 3.58
CA ALA A 14 10.03 -3.12 2.23
C ALA A 14 11.09 -2.00 2.23
N GLY A 15 12.04 -2.04 1.28
CA GLY A 15 13.09 -1.06 1.02
C GLY A 15 12.61 0.30 0.47
N LEU A 16 11.50 0.79 1.04
CA LEU A 16 10.88 2.06 0.68
C LEU A 16 11.59 3.25 1.35
N SER A 17 11.43 4.43 0.77
CA SER A 17 11.76 5.70 1.42
C SER A 17 10.80 6.01 2.57
N ARG A 18 11.16 6.97 3.42
CA ARG A 18 10.29 7.43 4.52
C ARG A 18 8.95 7.94 4.00
N THR A 19 8.94 8.67 2.90
CA THR A 19 7.72 9.24 2.30
C THR A 19 6.82 8.17 1.72
N GLU A 20 7.37 7.19 1.00
CA GLU A 20 6.60 6.06 0.47
C GLU A 20 5.93 5.26 1.59
N ARG A 21 6.66 4.97 2.68
CA ARG A 21 6.06 4.31 3.87
C ARG A 21 4.94 5.12 4.49
N LEU A 22 5.13 6.44 4.63
CA LEU A 22 4.10 7.31 5.20
C LEU A 22 2.83 7.31 4.34
N LEU A 23 2.96 7.39 3.02
CA LEU A 23 1.84 7.37 2.09
C LEU A 23 1.05 6.05 2.19
N LEU A 24 1.74 4.91 2.15
CA LEU A 24 1.10 3.59 2.26
C LEU A 24 0.47 3.36 3.64
N ASN A 25 1.10 3.86 4.71
CA ASN A 25 0.49 3.80 6.04
C ASN A 25 -0.78 4.64 6.10
N GLN A 26 -0.79 5.84 5.49
CA GLN A 26 -1.97 6.68 5.43
C GLN A 26 -3.07 6.07 4.56
N PHE A 27 -2.74 5.39 3.46
CA PHE A 27 -3.70 4.64 2.65
C PHE A 27 -4.54 3.69 3.52
N VAL A 28 -3.87 2.88 4.35
CA VAL A 28 -4.55 1.91 5.22
C VAL A 28 -5.25 2.61 6.39
N LYS A 29 -4.59 3.58 7.03
CA LYS A 29 -5.09 4.23 8.25
C LYS A 29 -6.29 5.14 8.00
N ALA A 30 -6.27 5.90 6.91
CA ALA A 30 -7.28 6.92 6.60
C ALA A 30 -8.44 6.39 5.75
N ALA A 31 -8.39 5.13 5.32
CA ALA A 31 -9.47 4.52 4.56
C ALA A 31 -10.77 4.44 5.39
N VAL A 32 -11.90 4.58 4.70
CA VAL A 32 -13.24 4.36 5.27
C VAL A 32 -13.36 2.95 5.85
N ASP A 33 -12.76 1.95 5.18
CA ASP A 33 -12.56 0.60 5.72
C ASP A 33 -11.06 0.23 5.68
N PRO A 34 -10.35 0.38 6.81
CA PRO A 34 -8.93 0.02 6.92
C PRO A 34 -8.64 -1.46 6.64
N LYS A 35 -9.58 -2.38 6.93
CA LYS A 35 -9.35 -3.81 6.69
C LYS A 35 -9.43 -4.12 5.19
N ALA A 36 -10.38 -3.50 4.48
CA ALA A 36 -10.49 -3.64 3.03
C ALA A 36 -9.25 -3.05 2.34
N ALA A 37 -8.82 -1.85 2.73
CA ALA A 37 -7.60 -1.22 2.21
C ALA A 37 -6.36 -2.09 2.45
N ALA A 38 -6.20 -2.64 3.66
CA ALA A 38 -5.09 -3.52 3.98
C ALA A 38 -5.09 -4.80 3.12
N ARG A 39 -6.25 -5.45 2.95
CA ARG A 39 -6.38 -6.64 2.09
C ARG A 39 -6.04 -6.34 0.64
N TYR A 40 -6.50 -5.19 0.14
CA TYR A 40 -6.19 -4.77 -1.21
C TYR A 40 -4.68 -4.56 -1.38
N LEU A 41 -4.04 -3.82 -0.48
CA LEU A 41 -2.59 -3.61 -0.52
C LEU A 41 -1.81 -4.94 -0.49
N ILE A 42 -2.19 -5.87 0.39
CA ILE A 42 -1.59 -7.22 0.45
C ILE A 42 -1.76 -7.94 -0.89
N SER A 43 -2.96 -7.92 -1.48
CA SER A 43 -3.21 -8.58 -2.78
C SER A 43 -2.35 -8.03 -3.93
N ARG A 44 -1.93 -6.76 -3.86
CA ARG A 44 -1.00 -6.16 -4.84
C ARG A 44 0.43 -6.66 -4.68
N THR A 45 0.78 -7.22 -3.52
CA THR A 45 2.13 -7.71 -3.20
C THR A 45 2.26 -9.23 -3.24
N THR A 46 1.13 -9.96 -3.26
CA THR A 46 1.11 -11.43 -3.29
C THR A 46 0.86 -11.96 -4.70
N GLY A 47 1.60 -12.99 -5.10
CA GLY A 47 1.35 -13.69 -6.37
C GLY A 47 1.79 -12.94 -7.63
N VAL A 48 2.55 -11.87 -7.47
CA VAL A 48 3.20 -11.13 -8.56
C VAL A 48 4.62 -11.67 -8.78
N GLU A 49 5.05 -11.79 -10.04
CA GLU A 49 6.45 -12.11 -10.39
C GLU A 49 7.42 -10.98 -10.02
N GLN A 50 6.88 -9.78 -9.79
CA GLN A 50 7.61 -8.58 -9.39
C GLN A 50 7.85 -8.60 -7.87
N ASP A 51 8.98 -8.06 -7.44
CA ASP A 51 9.24 -7.92 -6.01
C ASP A 51 8.23 -6.99 -5.32
N VAL A 52 8.11 -7.15 -3.99
CA VAL A 52 7.16 -6.42 -3.16
C VAL A 52 7.35 -4.91 -3.28
N GLU A 53 8.59 -4.42 -3.38
CA GLU A 53 8.88 -2.98 -3.42
C GLU A 53 8.42 -2.36 -4.73
N THR A 54 8.73 -3.02 -5.85
CA THR A 54 8.28 -2.63 -7.18
C THR A 54 6.75 -2.55 -7.22
N SER A 55 6.08 -3.54 -6.66
CA SER A 55 4.61 -3.60 -6.59
C SER A 55 4.00 -2.44 -5.78
N LEU A 56 4.59 -2.12 -4.62
CA LEU A 56 4.13 -1.02 -3.77
C LEU A 56 4.38 0.36 -4.41
N ARG A 57 5.51 0.53 -5.11
CA ARG A 57 5.81 1.75 -5.87
C ARG A 57 4.85 1.96 -7.03
N TYR A 58 4.54 0.90 -7.76
CA TYR A 58 3.58 0.94 -8.85
C TYR A 58 2.19 1.33 -8.34
N PHE A 59 1.72 0.67 -7.28
CA PHE A 59 0.46 1.03 -6.61
C PHE A 59 0.42 2.50 -6.17
N THR A 60 1.49 3.00 -5.56
CA THR A 60 1.56 4.41 -5.12
C THR A 60 1.44 5.39 -6.31
N ARG A 61 2.01 5.05 -7.48
CA ARG A 61 1.90 5.85 -8.70
C ARG A 61 0.49 5.83 -9.27
N GLU A 62 -0.13 4.66 -9.37
CA GLU A 62 -1.52 4.53 -9.85
C GLU A 62 -2.49 5.31 -8.95
N TRP A 63 -2.32 5.19 -7.63
CA TRP A 63 -3.15 5.93 -6.69
C TRP A 63 -2.99 7.44 -6.86
N ARG A 64 -1.76 7.94 -7.03
CA ARG A 64 -1.55 9.36 -7.31
C ARG A 64 -2.27 9.81 -8.58
N GLY A 65 -2.18 9.04 -9.65
CA GLY A 65 -2.89 9.34 -10.90
C GLY A 65 -4.41 9.39 -10.71
N LEU A 66 -4.98 8.50 -9.90
CA LEU A 66 -6.41 8.56 -9.58
C LEU A 66 -6.79 9.82 -8.80
N VAL A 67 -5.97 10.24 -7.84
CA VAL A 67 -6.21 11.47 -7.08
C VAL A 67 -6.12 12.70 -7.98
N GLU A 68 -5.16 12.74 -8.90
CA GLU A 68 -5.00 13.82 -9.89
C GLU A 68 -6.18 13.91 -10.88
N ILE A 69 -6.87 12.79 -11.15
CA ILE A 69 -8.07 12.78 -12.00
C ILE A 69 -9.33 13.24 -11.24
N LEU A 70 -9.37 13.02 -9.92
CA LEU A 70 -10.54 13.26 -9.08
C LEU A 70 -10.55 14.65 -8.39
N LEU A 71 -9.48 15.43 -8.55
CA LEU A 71 -9.32 16.80 -8.05
C LEU A 71 -9.33 17.80 -9.21
#